data_AF-A0A7C4NQ72-F1
#
_entry.id   AF-A0A7C4NQ72-F1
#
_cell.length_a   1.000
_cell.length_b   1.000
_cell.length_c   1.000
_cell.angle_alpha   90.00
_cell.angle_beta   90.00
_cell.angle_gamma   90.00
#
_symmetry.space_group_name_H-M   'P 1'
#
loop_
_entity.id
_entity.type
_entity.pdbx_description
1 polymer ?
#
loop_
_entity_poly.entity_id
_entity_poly.type
_entity_poly.pdbx_seq_one_letter_code
_entity_poly.pdbx_strand_id
1 'polypeptide(L)'
;MPRRRMVPISEEIIDEAIRIGERIGIPYLVLIERILTSILKIMRYKSNVLDVISALDALDDIKRLGGVMMPMPIINQLLNSLGSIHFDQLCREYTRIGTWFGELSRIKRAITIDELKRAISLWLPTSSIDVTVEGNDYKVIVSFVGHGPEMVNVAKCLFEGLIRGYNLQASEIEVKDLFIVAQVRGFVED
;
A
#
# COMPACT_ATOMS: atom_id res chain seq x y z
N MET A 1 -0.44 -24.94 33.53
CA MET A 1 -1.20 -24.66 32.29
C MET A 1 -1.95 -23.34 32.47
N PRO A 2 -1.90 -22.41 31.52
CA PRO A 2 -2.76 -21.23 31.58
C PRO A 2 -4.23 -21.69 31.56
N ARG A 3 -5.03 -21.24 32.54
CA ARG A 3 -6.47 -21.53 32.59
C ARG A 3 -7.14 -20.88 31.39
N ARG A 4 -7.93 -21.65 30.63
CA ARG A 4 -8.80 -21.10 29.58
C ARG A 4 -9.81 -20.17 30.25
N ARG A 5 -9.74 -18.87 29.95
CA ARG A 5 -10.71 -17.87 30.39
C ARG A 5 -11.75 -17.68 29.29
N MET A 6 -12.98 -17.39 29.67
CA MET A 6 -13.97 -16.92 28.70
C MET A 6 -13.48 -15.60 28.11
N VAL A 7 -13.56 -15.48 26.79
CA VAL A 7 -13.22 -14.26 26.06
C VAL A 7 -14.55 -13.59 25.68
N PRO A 8 -14.94 -12.48 26.33
CA PRO A 8 -16.12 -11.74 25.91
C PRO A 8 -15.88 -11.14 24.52
N ILE A 9 -16.87 -11.28 23.64
CA ILE A 9 -16.88 -10.69 22.30
C ILE A 9 -18.11 -9.78 22.24
N SER A 10 -17.96 -8.60 21.64
CA SER A 10 -19.08 -7.66 21.43
C SER A 10 -20.19 -8.31 20.61
N GLU A 11 -21.44 -8.08 21.00
CA GLU A 11 -22.63 -8.55 20.28
C GLU A 11 -22.64 -8.05 18.83
N GLU A 12 -22.24 -6.80 18.60
CA GLU A 12 -22.13 -6.20 17.25
C GLU A 12 -21.22 -7.00 16.32
N ILE A 13 -20.14 -7.58 16.85
CA ILE A 13 -19.20 -8.40 16.08
C ILE A 13 -19.83 -9.76 15.74
N ILE A 14 -20.61 -10.32 16.68
CA ILE A 14 -21.32 -11.58 16.46
C ILE A 14 -22.40 -11.39 15.40
N ASP A 15 -23.17 -10.31 15.47
CA ASP A 15 -24.19 -9.97 14.48
C ASP A 15 -23.59 -9.80 13.09
N GLU A 16 -22.45 -9.12 12.98
CA GLU A 16 -21.74 -8.99 11.71
C GLU A 16 -21.23 -10.34 11.20
N ALA A 17 -20.71 -11.20 12.08
CA ALA A 17 -20.29 -12.54 11.71
C ALA A 17 -21.47 -13.41 11.22
N ILE A 18 -22.67 -13.25 11.80
CA ILE A 18 -23.90 -13.91 11.35
C ILE A 18 -24.26 -13.41 9.95
N ARG A 19 -24.35 -12.09 9.73
CA ARG A 19 -24.66 -11.50 8.41
C ARG A 19 -23.70 -11.98 7.33
N ILE A 20 -22.39 -11.97 7.62
CA ILE A 20 -21.37 -12.44 6.69
C ILE A 20 -21.52 -13.93 6.44
N GLY A 21 -21.74 -14.72 7.49
CA GLY A 21 -21.93 -16.18 7.43
C GLY A 21 -23.11 -16.58 6.56
N GLU A 22 -24.26 -15.94 6.73
CA GLU A 22 -25.46 -16.17 5.91
C GLU A 22 -25.20 -15.86 4.43
N ARG A 23 -24.54 -14.74 4.14
CA ARG A 23 -24.19 -14.34 2.76
C ARG A 23 -23.29 -15.35 2.06
N ILE A 24 -22.40 -16.02 2.78
CA ILE A 24 -21.46 -17.02 2.23
C ILE A 24 -21.92 -18.47 2.44
N GLY A 25 -23.09 -18.68 3.07
CA GLY A 25 -23.65 -20.01 3.33
C GLY A 25 -22.92 -20.83 4.40
N ILE A 26 -22.29 -20.19 5.40
CA ILE A 26 -21.51 -20.86 6.45
C ILE A 26 -22.01 -20.41 7.84
N PRO A 27 -22.20 -21.34 8.81
CA PRO A 27 -22.55 -20.97 10.18
C PRO A 27 -21.50 -20.04 10.82
N TYR A 28 -21.96 -19.01 11.55
CA TYR A 28 -21.07 -17.98 12.12
C TYR A 28 -19.96 -18.56 13.02
N LEU A 29 -20.25 -19.61 13.80
CA LEU A 29 -19.23 -20.28 14.64
C LEU A 29 -18.09 -20.88 13.79
N VAL A 30 -18.44 -21.54 12.68
CA VAL A 30 -17.47 -22.12 11.74
C VAL A 30 -16.67 -21.02 11.06
N LEU A 31 -17.31 -19.90 10.74
CA LEU A 31 -16.63 -18.72 10.19
C LEU A 31 -15.61 -18.15 11.17
N ILE A 32 -16.01 -17.91 12.43
CA ILE A 32 -15.13 -17.41 13.49
C ILE A 32 -13.95 -18.36 13.71
N GLU A 33 -14.20 -19.66 13.80
CA GLU A 33 -13.13 -20.66 13.97
C GLU A 33 -12.12 -20.64 12.81
N ARG A 34 -12.60 -20.54 11.56
CA ARG A 34 -11.75 -20.44 10.37
C ARG A 34 -10.92 -19.16 10.36
N ILE A 35 -11.51 -18.02 10.72
CA ILE A 35 -10.82 -16.73 10.83
C ILE A 35 -9.71 -16.82 11.88
N LEU A 36 -10.04 -17.25 13.10
CA LEU A 36 -9.08 -17.37 14.20
C LEU A 36 -7.94 -18.33 13.84
N THR A 37 -8.26 -19.48 13.26
CA THR A 37 -7.24 -20.46 12.80
C THR A 37 -6.32 -19.86 11.75
N SER A 38 -6.85 -19.07 10.81
CA SER A 38 -6.05 -18.44 9.75
C SER A 38 -5.15 -17.34 10.30
N ILE A 39 -5.68 -16.49 11.18
CA ILE A 39 -4.92 -15.45 11.89
C ILE A 39 -3.78 -16.08 12.68
N LEU A 40 -4.04 -17.14 13.45
CA LEU A 40 -3.02 -17.83 14.24
C LEU A 40 -1.93 -18.45 13.35
N LYS A 41 -2.27 -18.94 12.15
CA LYS A 41 -1.26 -19.43 11.18
C LYS A 41 -0.36 -18.31 10.68
N ILE A 42 -0.92 -17.14 10.36
CA ILE A 42 -0.15 -15.96 9.93
C ILE A 42 0.78 -15.49 11.05
N MET A 43 0.26 -15.43 12.29
CA MET A 43 1.01 -14.96 13.46
C MET A 43 2.22 -15.84 13.81
N ARG A 44 2.30 -17.07 13.30
CA ARG A 44 3.50 -17.92 13.45
C ARG A 44 4.71 -17.37 12.68
N TYR A 45 4.47 -16.62 11.61
CA TYR A 45 5.50 -16.12 10.70
C TYR A 45 5.66 -14.59 10.76
N LYS A 46 4.64 -13.88 11.21
CA LYS A 46 4.61 -12.41 11.29
C LYS A 46 4.13 -11.98 12.67
N SER A 47 4.81 -11.01 13.28
CA SER A 47 4.47 -10.50 14.61
C SER A 47 3.21 -9.64 14.63
N ASN A 48 2.87 -8.99 13.51
CA ASN A 48 1.71 -8.11 13.39
C ASN A 48 0.74 -8.60 12.30
N VAL A 49 -0.44 -9.10 12.70
CA VAL A 49 -1.46 -9.57 11.75
C VAL A 49 -2.21 -8.42 11.08
N LEU A 50 -2.35 -7.28 11.75
CA LEU A 50 -3.05 -6.11 11.20
C LEU A 50 -2.31 -5.56 9.98
N ASP A 51 -0.98 -5.55 10.02
CA ASP A 51 -0.15 -5.16 8.87
C ASP A 51 -0.34 -6.12 7.69
N VAL A 52 -0.45 -7.42 7.96
CA VAL A 52 -0.68 -8.44 6.92
C VAL A 52 -2.05 -8.27 6.28
N ILE A 53 -3.10 -8.06 7.07
CA ILE A 53 -4.46 -7.83 6.56
C ILE A 53 -4.49 -6.54 5.73
N SER A 54 -3.86 -5.47 6.21
CA SER A 54 -3.79 -4.18 5.51
C SER A 54 -3.06 -4.31 4.17
N ALA A 55 -1.95 -5.05 4.14
CA ALA A 55 -1.20 -5.31 2.91
C ALA A 55 -2.01 -6.16 1.91
N LEU A 56 -2.79 -7.13 2.39
CA LEU A 56 -3.65 -7.95 1.52
C LEU A 56 -4.81 -7.14 0.92
N ASP A 57 -5.46 -6.29 1.70
CA ASP A 57 -6.50 -5.38 1.20
C ASP A 57 -5.92 -4.39 0.17
N ALA A 58 -4.74 -3.85 0.43
CA ALA A 58 -4.05 -3.00 -0.53
C ALA A 58 -3.68 -3.75 -1.83
N LEU A 59 -3.23 -5.01 -1.74
CA LEU A 59 -2.98 -5.84 -2.93
C LEU A 59 -4.26 -6.13 -3.73
N ASP A 60 -5.40 -6.30 -3.06
CA ASP A 60 -6.69 -6.44 -3.75
C ASP A 60 -7.08 -5.15 -4.47
N ASP A 61 -6.84 -3.99 -3.85
CA ASP A 61 -7.04 -2.68 -4.49
C ASP A 61 -6.18 -2.54 -5.75
N ILE A 62 -4.88 -2.89 -5.68
CA ILE A 62 -3.99 -2.88 -6.84
C ILE A 62 -4.55 -3.72 -8.00
N LYS A 63 -5.04 -4.94 -7.70
CA LYS A 63 -5.62 -5.83 -8.71
C LYS A 63 -6.89 -5.25 -9.33
N ARG A 64 -7.77 -4.66 -8.52
CA ARG A 64 -9.02 -4.03 -9.00
C ARG A 64 -8.74 -2.84 -9.92
N LEU A 65 -7.64 -2.13 -9.69
CA LEU A 65 -7.20 -1.02 -10.54
C LEU A 65 -6.48 -1.47 -11.82
N GLY A 66 -6.39 -2.79 -12.07
CA GLY A 66 -5.73 -3.36 -13.24
C GLY A 66 -4.22 -3.56 -13.08
N GLY A 67 -3.70 -3.43 -11.85
CA GLY A 67 -2.30 -3.71 -11.55
C GLY A 67 -1.98 -5.19 -11.61
N VAL A 68 -0.80 -5.53 -12.13
CA VAL A 68 -0.31 -6.90 -12.24
C VAL A 68 1.09 -7.00 -11.64
N MET A 69 1.34 -8.06 -10.88
CA MET A 69 2.66 -8.34 -10.33
C MET A 69 3.54 -8.96 -11.42
N MET A 70 4.71 -8.36 -11.67
CA MET A 70 5.69 -8.88 -12.61
C MET A 70 7.07 -8.98 -11.95
N PRO A 71 7.90 -9.98 -12.35
CA PRO A 71 9.29 -10.03 -11.92
C PRO A 71 10.05 -8.74 -12.30
N MET A 72 10.76 -8.15 -11.35
CA MET A 72 11.56 -6.92 -11.57
C MET A 72 12.52 -6.99 -12.77
N PRO A 73 13.22 -8.11 -13.05
CA PRO A 73 14.09 -8.19 -14.23
C PRO A 73 13.33 -7.99 -15.55
N ILE A 74 12.09 -8.50 -15.63
CA ILE A 74 11.23 -8.34 -16.81
C ILE A 74 10.78 -6.88 -16.94
N ILE A 75 10.40 -6.25 -15.82
CA ILE A 75 10.03 -4.83 -15.80
C ILE A 75 11.20 -3.99 -16.33
N ASN A 76 12.41 -4.19 -15.81
CA ASN A 76 13.59 -3.44 -16.24
C ASN A 76 13.90 -3.64 -17.72
N GLN A 77 13.79 -4.87 -18.24
CA GLN A 77 13.97 -5.14 -19.66
C GLN A 77 12.92 -4.44 -20.52
N LEU A 78 11.65 -4.47 -20.11
CA LEU A 78 10.56 -3.79 -20.80
C LEU A 78 10.80 -2.29 -20.84
N LEU A 79 11.09 -1.67 -19.70
CA LEU A 79 11.37 -0.24 -19.59
C LEU A 79 12.50 0.21 -20.52
N ASN A 80 13.60 -0.54 -20.57
CA ASN A 80 14.74 -0.22 -21.44
C ASN A 80 14.45 -0.41 -22.94
N SER A 81 13.38 -1.13 -23.28
CA SER A 81 12.98 -1.40 -24.67
C SER A 81 11.84 -0.51 -25.17
N LEU A 82 11.20 0.25 -24.28
CA LEU A 82 10.06 1.10 -24.63
C LEU A 82 10.54 2.36 -25.36
N GLY A 83 9.92 2.63 -26.51
CA GLY A 83 10.05 3.95 -27.15
C GLY A 83 9.36 5.04 -26.32
N SER A 84 9.76 6.29 -26.53
CA SER A 84 9.27 7.46 -25.76
C SER A 84 7.75 7.55 -25.68
N ILE A 85 7.03 7.31 -26.78
CA ILE A 85 5.56 7.37 -26.83
C ILE A 85 4.92 6.38 -25.85
N HIS A 86 5.40 5.14 -25.83
CA HIS A 86 4.86 4.10 -24.96
C HIS A 86 5.30 4.29 -23.52
N PHE A 87 6.50 4.81 -23.29
CA PHE A 87 6.96 5.20 -21.97
C PHE A 87 6.09 6.30 -21.36
N ASP A 88 5.74 7.33 -22.13
CA ASP A 88 4.84 8.41 -21.68
C ASP A 88 3.42 7.88 -21.40
N GLN A 89 2.92 6.95 -22.21
CA GLN A 89 1.66 6.26 -21.95
C GLN A 89 1.70 5.49 -20.63
N LEU A 90 2.77 4.73 -20.39
CA LEU A 90 2.99 3.99 -19.15
C LEU A 90 2.99 4.93 -17.95
N CYS A 91 3.74 6.04 -18.03
CA CYS A 91 3.80 7.06 -16.97
C CYS A 91 2.41 7.61 -16.62
N ARG A 92 1.60 7.95 -17.64
CA ARG A 92 0.21 8.41 -17.42
C ARG A 92 -0.64 7.36 -16.71
N GLU A 93 -0.53 6.09 -17.10
CA GLU A 93 -1.28 5.01 -16.46
C GLU A 93 -0.83 4.78 -15.01
N TYR A 94 0.47 4.83 -14.73
CA TYR A 94 0.99 4.74 -13.35
C TYR A 94 0.52 5.91 -12.48
N THR A 95 0.50 7.14 -13.00
CA THR A 95 -0.06 8.29 -12.28
C THR A 95 -1.55 8.11 -12.02
N ARG A 96 -2.33 7.64 -13.02
CA ARG A 96 -3.76 7.39 -12.89
C ARG A 96 -4.07 6.35 -11.82
N ILE A 97 -3.37 5.21 -11.87
CA ILE A 97 -3.53 4.12 -10.90
C ILE A 97 -3.08 4.57 -9.51
N GLY A 98 -1.95 5.28 -9.40
CA GLY A 98 -1.48 5.86 -8.13
C GLY A 98 -2.51 6.82 -7.52
N THR A 99 -3.17 7.63 -8.34
CA THR A 99 -4.23 8.55 -7.87
C THR A 99 -5.42 7.78 -7.31
N TRP A 100 -5.95 6.82 -8.08
CA TRP A 100 -7.08 6.01 -7.63
C TRP A 100 -6.76 5.15 -6.40
N PHE A 101 -5.54 4.59 -6.33
CA PHE A 101 -5.09 3.87 -5.15
C PHE A 101 -5.01 4.79 -3.93
N GLY A 102 -4.43 5.99 -4.08
CA GLY A 102 -4.36 6.98 -3.00
C GLY A 102 -5.75 7.40 -2.51
N GLU A 103 -6.71 7.60 -3.41
CA GLU A 103 -8.09 7.93 -3.06
C GLU A 103 -8.78 6.80 -2.27
N LEU A 104 -8.66 5.56 -2.75
CA LEU A 104 -9.20 4.39 -2.05
C LEU A 104 -8.54 4.19 -0.70
N SER A 105 -7.22 4.30 -0.65
CA SER A 105 -6.46 4.17 0.59
C SER A 105 -6.88 5.23 1.59
N ARG A 106 -6.99 6.51 1.19
CA ARG A 106 -7.49 7.61 2.03
C ARG A 106 -8.89 7.39 2.61
N ILE A 107 -9.78 6.72 1.88
CA ILE A 107 -11.13 6.42 2.35
C ILE A 107 -11.13 5.27 3.35
N LYS A 108 -10.32 4.23 3.08
CA LYS A 108 -10.26 3.01 3.89
C LYS A 108 -9.32 3.12 5.10
N ARG A 109 -8.30 3.96 4.99
CA ARG A 109 -7.11 4.05 5.85
C ARG A 109 -6.82 5.54 6.05
N ALA A 110 -6.44 5.93 7.26
CA ALA A 110 -6.17 7.34 7.58
C ALA A 110 -5.01 7.91 6.73
N ILE A 111 -4.95 9.23 6.59
CA ILE A 111 -3.89 9.94 5.84
C ILE A 111 -2.67 10.12 6.75
N THR A 112 -1.97 9.03 7.04
CA THR A 112 -0.77 9.05 7.88
C THR A 112 0.49 8.82 7.05
N ILE A 113 1.63 9.21 7.60
CA ILE A 113 2.92 9.01 6.94
C ILE A 113 3.26 7.53 6.78
N ASP A 114 2.86 6.70 7.74
CA ASP A 114 3.09 5.26 7.69
C ASP A 114 2.24 4.60 6.60
N GLU A 115 1.03 5.11 6.35
CA GLU A 115 0.22 4.63 5.24
C GLU A 115 0.82 5.01 3.88
N LEU A 116 1.36 6.22 3.73
CA LEU A 116 2.08 6.61 2.53
C LEU A 116 3.32 5.72 2.32
N LYS A 117 4.11 5.46 3.37
CA LYS A 117 5.26 4.54 3.31
C LYS A 117 4.83 3.15 2.86
N ARG A 118 3.77 2.60 3.47
CA ARG A 118 3.20 1.29 3.09
C ARG A 118 2.79 1.26 1.62
N ALA A 119 2.07 2.27 1.16
CA ALA A 119 1.65 2.38 -0.23
C ALA A 119 2.85 2.37 -1.18
N ILE A 120 3.87 3.20 -0.93
CA ILE A 120 5.09 3.24 -1.76
C ILE A 120 5.79 1.88 -1.74
N SER A 121 5.99 1.26 -0.56
CA SER A 121 6.63 -0.06 -0.45
C SER A 121 5.89 -1.18 -1.17
N LEU A 122 4.55 -1.12 -1.22
CA LEU A 122 3.73 -2.11 -1.92
C LEU A 122 3.98 -2.08 -3.44
N TRP A 123 4.04 -0.89 -4.00
CA TRP A 123 4.26 -0.70 -5.44
C TRP A 123 5.74 -0.79 -5.82
N LEU A 124 6.65 -0.42 -4.92
CA LEU A 124 8.08 -0.28 -5.15
C LEU A 124 8.85 -1.09 -4.09
N PRO A 125 8.74 -2.43 -4.09
CA PRO A 125 9.19 -3.29 -3.00
C PRO A 125 10.71 -3.32 -2.79
N THR A 126 11.49 -2.84 -3.76
CA THR A 126 12.96 -2.77 -3.70
C THR A 126 13.48 -1.38 -3.33
N SER A 127 12.58 -0.44 -3.02
CA SER A 127 12.96 0.92 -2.61
C SER A 127 13.21 1.02 -1.11
N SER A 128 14.13 1.91 -0.71
CA SER A 128 14.25 2.39 0.67
C SER A 128 13.50 3.70 0.79
N ILE A 129 12.69 3.84 1.85
CA ILE A 129 11.89 5.05 2.09
C ILE A 129 12.33 5.67 3.41
N ASP A 130 12.98 6.83 3.32
CA ASP A 130 13.39 7.62 4.46
C ASP A 130 12.47 8.83 4.59
N VAL A 131 11.99 9.10 5.80
CA VAL A 131 11.16 10.26 6.08
C VAL A 131 11.72 11.03 7.26
N THR A 132 11.99 12.31 7.05
CA THR A 132 12.43 13.23 8.09
C THR A 132 11.41 14.34 8.27
N VAL A 133 11.14 14.69 9.53
CA VAL A 133 10.26 15.81 9.87
C VAL A 133 11.05 17.12 9.77
N GLU A 134 10.57 18.05 8.97
CA GLU A 134 11.12 19.41 8.80
C GLU A 134 10.04 20.43 9.19
N GLY A 135 9.84 20.65 10.49
CA GLY A 135 8.78 21.51 11.02
C GLY A 135 7.40 20.85 10.91
N ASN A 136 6.47 21.47 10.20
CA ASN A 136 5.14 20.90 9.90
C ASN A 136 5.12 20.05 8.62
N ASP A 137 6.29 19.84 8.01
CA ASP A 137 6.43 19.17 6.73
C ASP A 137 7.18 17.86 6.90
N TYR A 138 6.90 16.93 6.00
CA TYR A 138 7.64 15.68 5.90
C TYR A 138 8.46 15.70 4.63
N LYS A 139 9.77 15.55 4.78
CA LYS A 139 10.65 15.29 3.65
C LYS A 139 10.73 13.79 3.44
N VAL A 140 10.21 13.35 2.31
CA VAL A 140 10.17 11.95 1.88
C VAL A 140 11.27 11.73 0.83
N ILE A 141 12.12 10.75 1.08
CA ILE A 141 13.19 10.33 0.18
C ILE A 141 12.96 8.87 -0.17
N VAL A 142 12.78 8.58 -1.45
CA VAL A 142 12.63 7.22 -1.98
C VAL A 142 13.87 6.88 -2.80
N SER A 143 14.60 5.85 -2.39
CA SER A 143 15.88 5.45 -2.96
C SER A 143 15.77 4.13 -3.73
N PHE A 144 16.33 4.07 -4.94
CA PHE A 144 16.27 2.90 -5.82
C PHE A 144 17.67 2.33 -6.07
N VAL A 145 18.06 1.30 -5.32
CA VAL A 145 19.37 0.65 -5.52
C VAL A 145 19.28 -0.36 -6.65
N GLY A 146 20.13 -0.22 -7.68
CA GLY A 146 20.27 -1.20 -8.76
C GLY A 146 19.22 -1.08 -9.88
N HIS A 147 18.52 0.04 -9.99
CA HIS A 147 17.54 0.30 -11.05
C HIS A 147 18.02 1.40 -12.01
N GLY A 148 17.54 1.35 -13.25
CA GLY A 148 17.83 2.37 -14.27
C GLY A 148 17.00 3.65 -14.11
N PRO A 149 17.38 4.74 -14.79
CA PRO A 149 16.67 6.03 -14.77
C PRO A 149 15.18 5.91 -15.13
N GLU A 150 14.84 5.02 -16.06
CA GLU A 150 13.49 4.75 -16.53
C GLU A 150 12.58 4.26 -15.39
N MET A 151 13.10 3.40 -14.52
CA MET A 151 12.35 2.90 -13.35
C MET A 151 12.10 4.01 -12.34
N VAL A 152 13.09 4.88 -12.11
CA VAL A 152 12.96 6.03 -11.19
C VAL A 152 11.91 7.00 -11.71
N ASN A 153 11.86 7.23 -13.03
CA ASN A 153 10.85 8.07 -13.66
C ASN A 153 9.43 7.47 -13.54
N VAL A 154 9.27 6.17 -13.78
CA VAL A 154 7.97 5.49 -13.57
C VAL A 154 7.56 5.56 -12.11
N ALA A 155 8.49 5.34 -11.19
CA ALA A 155 8.26 5.45 -9.75
C ALA A 155 7.86 6.88 -9.35
N LYS A 156 8.46 7.90 -9.97
CA LYS A 156 8.09 9.31 -9.78
C LYS A 156 6.64 9.55 -10.22
N CYS A 157 6.24 9.06 -11.40
CA CYS A 157 4.87 9.20 -11.89
C CYS A 157 3.84 8.53 -10.96
N LEU A 158 4.17 7.37 -10.42
CA LEU A 158 3.36 6.71 -9.40
C LEU A 158 3.28 7.52 -8.11
N PHE A 159 4.43 7.99 -7.61
CA PHE A 159 4.53 8.79 -6.39
C PHE A 159 3.70 10.09 -6.51
N GLU A 160 3.81 10.79 -7.64
CA GLU A 160 2.97 11.95 -7.96
C GLU A 160 1.47 11.60 -7.92
N GLY A 161 1.09 10.44 -8.48
CA GLY A 161 -0.27 9.94 -8.41
C GLY A 161 -0.73 9.70 -6.97
N LEU A 162 0.08 9.02 -6.16
CA LEU A 162 -0.24 8.75 -4.74
C LEU A 162 -0.44 10.05 -3.96
N ILE A 163 0.48 11.02 -4.08
CA ILE A 163 0.38 12.32 -3.41
C ILE A 163 -0.95 13.02 -3.76
N ARG A 164 -1.33 13.02 -5.05
CA ARG A 164 -2.62 13.56 -5.49
C ARG A 164 -3.81 12.79 -4.91
N GLY A 165 -3.78 11.46 -4.94
CA GLY A 165 -4.88 10.63 -4.45
C GLY A 165 -5.12 10.74 -2.94
N TYR A 166 -4.04 10.86 -2.16
CA TYR A 166 -4.11 11.16 -0.73
C TYR A 166 -4.51 12.62 -0.43
N ASN A 167 -4.64 13.47 -1.45
CA ASN A 167 -4.91 14.91 -1.30
C ASN A 167 -3.84 15.63 -0.46
N LEU A 168 -2.58 15.23 -0.64
CA LEU A 168 -1.43 15.84 0.02
C LEU A 168 -0.88 17.00 -0.82
N GLN A 169 -0.29 17.99 -0.15
CA GLN A 169 0.41 19.09 -0.81
C GLN A 169 1.89 18.78 -0.90
N ALA A 170 2.50 18.91 -2.08
CA ALA A 170 3.95 18.75 -2.27
C ALA A 170 4.55 20.01 -2.90
N SER A 171 5.62 20.55 -2.31
CA SER A 171 6.26 21.79 -2.75
C SER A 171 6.96 21.62 -4.10
N GLU A 172 7.63 20.47 -4.30
CA GLU A 172 8.21 20.00 -5.56
C GLU A 172 8.59 18.51 -5.41
N ILE A 173 8.50 17.74 -6.50
CA ILE A 173 8.92 16.32 -6.54
C ILE A 173 10.11 16.22 -7.50
N GLU A 174 11.30 16.20 -6.92
CA GLU A 174 12.57 16.18 -7.67
C GLU A 174 13.08 14.75 -7.82
N VAL A 175 13.65 14.45 -9.00
CA VAL A 175 14.45 13.25 -9.21
C VAL A 175 15.93 13.65 -9.20
N LYS A 176 16.70 13.07 -8.29
CA LYS A 176 18.15 13.25 -8.20
C LYS A 176 18.80 11.89 -8.35
N ASP A 177 19.41 11.61 -9.49
CA ASP A 177 19.99 10.31 -9.84
C ASP A 177 19.02 9.14 -9.61
N LEU A 178 19.19 8.42 -8.49
CA LEU A 178 18.40 7.26 -8.09
C LEU A 178 17.46 7.54 -6.90
N PHE A 179 17.18 8.82 -6.65
CA PHE A 179 16.36 9.29 -5.54
C PHE A 179 15.18 10.10 -6.05
N ILE A 180 14.02 9.88 -5.45
CA ILE A 180 12.89 10.82 -5.48
C ILE A 180 12.89 11.56 -4.16
N VAL A 181 12.93 12.90 -4.20
CA VAL A 181 12.87 13.74 -3.02
C VAL A 181 11.66 14.64 -3.13
N ALA A 182 10.82 14.63 -2.10
CA ALA A 182 9.64 15.48 -2.03
C ALA A 182 9.43 16.01 -0.61
N GLN A 183 9.02 17.27 -0.51
CA GLN A 183 8.53 17.83 0.74
C GLN A 183 7.00 17.82 0.69
N VAL A 184 6.38 17.15 1.65
CA VAL A 184 4.96 16.77 1.65
C VAL A 184 4.29 17.27 2.93
N ARG A 185 3.06 17.78 2.79
CA ARG A 185 2.20 18.30 3.87
C ARG A 185 0.79 17.73 3.77
N GLY A 186 0.06 17.79 4.88
CA GLY A 186 -1.36 17.44 4.94
C GLY A 186 -1.67 16.06 5.54
N PHE A 187 -0.71 15.46 6.25
CA PHE A 187 -0.97 14.26 7.04
C PHE A 187 -1.79 14.61 8.28
N VAL A 188 -2.59 13.64 8.72
CA VAL A 188 -3.23 13.65 10.04
C VAL A 188 -2.23 13.02 11.01
N GLU A 189 -1.83 13.76 12.04
CA GLU A 189 -1.06 13.19 13.16
C GLU A 189 -2.02 12.32 13.99
N ASP A 190 -1.55 11.11 14.33
CA ASP A 190 -2.19 10.25 15.35
C ASP A 190 -1.83 10.72 16.77
#